data_AF-U5N6E4-F1
#
_entry.id   AF-U5N6E4-F1
#
_cell.length_a   1.000
_cell.length_b   1.000
_cell.length_c   1.000
_cell.angle_alpha   90.00
_cell.angle_beta   90.00
_cell.angle_gamma   90.00
#
_symmetry.space_group_name_H-M   'P 1'
#
loop_
_entity.id
_entity.type
_entity.pdbx_description
1 polymer ?
#
loop_
_entity_poly.entity_id
_entity_poly.type
_entity_poly.pdbx_seq_one_letter_code
_entity_poly.pdbx_strand_id
1 'polypeptide(L)'
;MNTVMKNSINAHRSFSGKEEAPLHLLVEREKKLHQLHVELPVRIKLLNNGSLIQITYNNIVLLGAVCRQLIHQIGSRAWGYSLDYQKISKNWSEKFSSNCIALEQELESVFDRFDLTIRYEKDRIGNNKIYGIVSPNFVNVNQIDFREQFLSKIKKSTYLTPISNGMKFDRYNRVIETFDFNNPDYQTSYSYGLVYAKNNGYESYKVNWERTILICTNGLTAIESNESIWKHTKDIDLHDFITQTVQVGIINQKHIEERIELSQNSLLHRSTFDELMRRLSLSNASKNRIQSRLAIESNAVGNNQWALSQSLTWLGTHEKAIPIRNQEQLTRLGTDILESSLEHVLEQPPQIMRDQSYGLVMPK
;
A
#
# COMPACT_ATOMS: atom_id res chain seq x y z
N MET A 1 -39.56 -23.09 22.61
CA MET A 1 -39.91 -24.09 21.56
C MET A 1 -40.12 -23.35 20.25
N ASN A 2 -39.59 -23.92 19.17
CA ASN A 2 -39.62 -23.49 17.77
C ASN A 2 -38.53 -22.50 17.29
N THR A 3 -37.35 -23.09 17.21
CA THR A 3 -36.32 -22.92 16.17
C THR A 3 -36.92 -22.75 14.77
N VAL A 4 -36.58 -21.67 14.07
CA VAL A 4 -36.67 -21.61 12.60
C VAL A 4 -35.28 -21.26 12.08
N MET A 5 -34.50 -22.32 11.84
CA MET A 5 -33.46 -22.33 10.81
C MET A 5 -34.14 -22.30 9.44
N LYS A 6 -33.54 -21.55 8.50
CA LYS A 6 -33.50 -21.71 7.03
C LYS A 6 -33.25 -20.31 6.43
N ASN A 7 -32.30 -20.00 5.56
CA ASN A 7 -31.26 -20.73 4.85
C ASN A 7 -30.28 -19.65 4.37
N SER A 8 -29.05 -19.57 4.91
CA SER A 8 -27.97 -18.86 4.22
C SER A 8 -27.40 -19.80 3.18
N ILE A 9 -27.78 -19.59 1.92
CA ILE A 9 -27.18 -20.24 0.76
C ILE A 9 -25.74 -19.73 0.68
N ASN A 10 -24.82 -20.42 1.37
CA ASN A 10 -23.41 -20.38 1.04
C ASN A 10 -23.26 -21.11 -0.29
N ALA A 11 -23.44 -20.36 -1.38
CA ALA A 11 -22.96 -20.78 -2.67
C ALA A 11 -21.43 -20.88 -2.56
N HIS A 12 -20.94 -22.12 -2.40
CA HIS A 12 -19.59 -22.49 -2.82
C HIS A 12 -19.42 -22.07 -4.28
N ARG A 13 -18.92 -20.84 -4.49
CA ARG A 13 -18.23 -20.52 -5.73
C ARG A 13 -16.92 -21.28 -5.67
N SER A 14 -16.87 -22.39 -6.38
CA SER A 14 -15.62 -22.93 -6.90
C SER A 14 -15.02 -21.84 -7.80
N PHE A 15 -14.09 -21.06 -7.24
CA PHE A 15 -13.40 -20.00 -7.95
C PHE A 15 -12.47 -20.60 -9.00
N SER A 16 -12.72 -20.25 -10.27
CA SER A 16 -12.09 -20.84 -11.44
C SER A 16 -10.92 -20.00 -11.93
N GLY A 17 -9.71 -20.58 -11.98
CA GLY A 17 -8.59 -20.42 -12.92
C GLY A 17 -8.12 -19.06 -13.48
N LYS A 18 -8.79 -17.93 -13.22
CA LYS A 18 -8.48 -16.61 -13.81
C LYS A 18 -7.82 -15.63 -12.83
N GLU A 19 -7.90 -15.88 -11.53
CA GLU A 19 -7.39 -14.97 -10.50
C GLU A 19 -5.86 -15.04 -10.31
N GLU A 20 -5.21 -16.15 -10.69
CA GLU A 20 -3.75 -16.29 -10.61
C GLU A 20 -3.00 -15.73 -11.84
N ALA A 21 -3.72 -15.30 -12.88
CA ALA A 21 -3.12 -14.95 -14.17
C ALA A 21 -2.02 -13.87 -14.09
N PRO A 22 -2.15 -12.77 -13.30
CA PRO A 22 -1.11 -11.74 -13.22
C PRO A 22 0.23 -12.26 -12.66
N LEU A 23 0.19 -13.11 -11.62
CA LEU A 23 1.38 -13.65 -10.98
C LEU A 23 2.08 -14.68 -11.87
N HIS A 24 1.30 -15.58 -12.50
CA HIS A 24 1.84 -16.52 -13.49
C HIS A 24 2.47 -15.79 -14.69
N LEU A 25 1.81 -14.75 -15.21
CA LEU A 25 2.37 -13.94 -16.30
C LEU A 25 3.70 -13.27 -15.92
N LEU A 26 3.82 -12.81 -14.66
CA LEU A 26 5.07 -12.26 -14.15
C LEU A 26 6.17 -13.34 -14.09
N VAL A 27 5.88 -14.50 -13.49
CA VAL A 27 6.85 -15.60 -13.39
C VAL A 27 7.27 -16.11 -14.77
N GLU A 28 6.33 -16.29 -15.69
CA GLU A 28 6.60 -16.73 -17.06
C GLU A 28 7.41 -15.71 -17.87
N ARG A 29 7.22 -14.41 -17.61
CA ARG A 29 8.08 -13.37 -18.18
C ARG A 29 9.49 -13.45 -17.60
N GLU A 30 9.62 -13.59 -16.29
CA GLU A 30 10.93 -13.60 -15.62
C GLU A 30 11.78 -14.82 -15.96
N LYS A 31 11.15 -15.96 -16.28
CA LYS A 31 11.83 -17.16 -16.81
C LYS A 31 12.55 -16.91 -18.15
N LYS A 32 12.13 -15.90 -18.92
CA LYS A 32 12.69 -15.55 -20.23
C LYS A 32 13.81 -14.51 -20.14
N LEU A 33 14.16 -14.07 -18.93
CA LEU A 33 15.21 -13.08 -18.72
C LEU A 33 16.58 -13.69 -18.99
N HIS A 34 17.35 -12.97 -19.80
CA HIS A 34 18.77 -13.19 -19.96
C HIS A 34 19.53 -12.39 -18.90
N GLN A 35 20.72 -12.87 -18.54
CA GLN A 35 21.63 -12.19 -17.62
C GLN A 35 22.96 -12.00 -18.34
N LEU A 36 23.48 -10.78 -18.28
CA LEU A 36 24.79 -10.42 -18.78
C LEU A 36 25.60 -9.87 -17.62
N HIS A 37 26.58 -10.64 -17.18
CA HIS A 37 27.59 -10.13 -16.27
C HIS A 37 28.49 -9.19 -17.07
N VAL A 38 28.59 -7.94 -16.60
CA VAL A 38 29.24 -6.89 -17.36
C VAL A 38 30.60 -6.62 -16.77
N GLU A 39 31.63 -6.92 -17.57
CA GLU A 39 33.01 -6.55 -17.29
C GLU A 39 33.40 -5.33 -18.13
N LEU A 40 34.66 -4.90 -18.03
CA LEU A 40 35.17 -3.79 -18.81
C LEU A 40 35.65 -4.21 -20.20
N PRO A 41 35.50 -3.34 -21.22
CA PRO A 41 34.93 -1.99 -21.18
C PRO A 41 33.41 -1.95 -21.50
N VAL A 42 32.69 -1.05 -20.84
CA VAL A 42 31.28 -0.74 -21.10
C VAL A 42 31.17 0.61 -21.79
N ARG A 43 30.26 0.74 -22.76
CA ARG A 43 29.92 2.05 -23.34
C ARG A 43 28.47 2.40 -23.09
N ILE A 44 28.22 3.63 -22.63
CA ILE A 44 26.89 4.16 -22.37
C ILE A 44 26.61 5.34 -23.29
N LYS A 45 25.41 5.37 -23.86
CA LYS A 45 24.89 6.53 -24.59
C LYS A 45 23.48 6.85 -24.17
N LEU A 46 23.18 8.13 -24.02
CA LEU A 46 21.84 8.65 -23.80
C LEU A 46 21.25 9.06 -25.15
N LEU A 47 20.14 8.42 -25.52
CA LEU A 47 19.46 8.60 -26.80
C LEU A 47 18.11 9.31 -26.59
N ASN A 48 17.53 9.79 -27.70
CA ASN A 48 16.20 10.41 -27.72
C ASN A 48 16.05 11.50 -26.65
N ASN A 49 16.97 12.47 -26.64
CA ASN A 49 17.03 13.55 -25.65
C ASN A 49 17.02 13.04 -24.20
N GLY A 50 17.73 11.95 -23.93
CA GLY A 50 17.91 11.40 -22.58
C GLY A 50 16.75 10.56 -22.09
N SER A 51 15.77 10.23 -22.95
CA SER A 51 14.67 9.32 -22.59
C SER A 51 15.04 7.84 -22.68
N LEU A 52 16.11 7.51 -23.41
CA LEU A 52 16.64 6.15 -23.54
C LEU A 52 18.12 6.11 -23.16
N ILE A 53 18.53 5.00 -22.57
CA ILE A 53 19.93 4.65 -22.33
C ILE A 53 20.28 3.42 -23.17
N GLN A 54 21.40 3.49 -23.87
CA GLN A 54 22.00 2.38 -24.58
C GLN A 54 23.27 1.96 -23.85
N ILE A 55 23.35 0.70 -23.45
CA ILE A 55 24.54 0.09 -22.87
C ILE A 55 25.10 -0.91 -23.89
N THR A 56 26.36 -0.73 -24.29
CA THR A 56 27.03 -1.60 -25.26
C THR A 56 28.19 -2.32 -24.58
N TYR A 57 28.16 -3.66 -24.64
CA TYR A 57 29.18 -4.53 -24.07
C TYR A 57 29.38 -5.76 -24.98
N ASN A 58 30.61 -6.08 -25.36
CA ASN A 58 30.95 -7.23 -26.24
C ASN A 58 30.04 -7.35 -27.48
N ASN A 59 29.82 -6.24 -28.20
CA ASN A 59 28.91 -6.12 -29.36
C ASN A 59 27.42 -6.38 -29.08
N ILE A 60 27.03 -6.60 -27.82
CA ILE A 60 25.64 -6.66 -27.39
C ILE A 60 25.18 -5.23 -27.08
N VAL A 61 24.09 -4.82 -27.74
CA VAL A 61 23.42 -3.55 -27.47
C VAL A 61 22.20 -3.80 -26.60
N LEU A 62 22.15 -3.14 -25.45
CA LEU A 62 21.07 -3.19 -24.47
C LEU A 62 20.39 -1.82 -24.40
N LEU A 63 19.06 -1.77 -24.49
CA LEU A 63 18.28 -0.54 -24.46
C LEU A 63 17.40 -0.47 -23.21
N GLY A 64 17.50 0.61 -22.46
CA GLY A 64 16.67 0.89 -21.29
C GLY A 64 15.93 2.20 -21.42
N ALA A 65 14.71 2.28 -20.89
CA ALA A 65 14.07 3.57 -20.67
C ALA A 65 14.72 4.27 -19.48
N VAL A 66 15.00 5.57 -19.62
CA VAL A 66 15.48 6.40 -18.50
C VAL A 66 14.30 6.73 -17.61
N CYS A 67 13.98 5.77 -16.74
CA CYS A 67 12.89 5.86 -15.79
C CYS A 67 13.44 5.98 -14.36
N ARG A 68 12.53 6.24 -13.40
CA ARG A 68 12.86 6.35 -11.96
C ARG A 68 13.74 5.19 -11.47
N GLN A 69 13.41 3.95 -11.85
CA GLN A 69 14.17 2.77 -11.47
C GLN A 69 15.62 2.87 -11.95
N LEU A 70 15.83 3.10 -13.25
CA LEU A 70 17.16 3.09 -13.84
C LEU A 70 18.02 4.25 -13.32
N ILE A 71 17.43 5.44 -13.24
CA ILE A 71 18.07 6.63 -12.64
C ILE A 71 18.50 6.32 -11.21
N HIS A 72 17.65 5.69 -10.40
CA HIS A 72 18.01 5.37 -9.03
C HIS A 72 19.06 4.27 -8.94
N GLN A 73 18.95 3.20 -9.75
CA GLN A 73 19.90 2.08 -9.72
C GLN A 73 21.31 2.52 -10.09
N ILE A 74 21.48 3.30 -11.15
CA ILE A 74 22.81 3.76 -11.59
C ILE A 74 23.24 5.02 -10.81
N GLY A 75 22.33 5.98 -10.61
CA GLY A 75 22.63 7.24 -9.96
C GLY A 75 22.97 7.12 -8.48
N SER A 76 22.33 6.21 -7.72
CA SER A 76 22.72 5.95 -6.32
C SER A 76 24.15 5.40 -6.21
N ARG A 77 24.61 4.65 -7.22
CA ARG A 77 25.99 4.14 -7.30
C ARG A 77 26.97 5.23 -7.74
N ALA A 78 26.55 6.09 -8.66
CA ALA A 78 27.38 7.19 -9.13
C ALA A 78 27.65 8.22 -8.03
N TRP A 79 26.60 8.60 -7.29
CA TRP A 79 26.60 9.79 -6.41
C TRP A 79 26.42 9.50 -4.92
N GLY A 80 26.13 8.25 -4.55
CA GLY A 80 26.04 7.81 -3.16
C GLY A 80 24.65 7.29 -2.76
N TYR A 81 24.65 6.19 -2.01
CA TYR A 81 23.44 5.50 -1.55
C TYR A 81 22.66 6.25 -0.46
N SER A 82 23.26 7.26 0.19
CA SER A 82 22.60 8.07 1.22
C SER A 82 21.69 9.16 0.65
N LEU A 83 21.73 9.40 -0.66
CA LEU A 83 20.89 10.38 -1.32
C LEU A 83 19.50 9.81 -1.61
N ASP A 84 18.47 10.60 -1.33
CA ASP A 84 17.11 10.28 -1.76
C ASP A 84 16.95 10.39 -3.29
N TYR A 85 15.87 9.79 -3.80
CA TYR A 85 15.59 9.82 -5.24
C TYR A 85 15.44 11.24 -5.81
N GLN A 86 14.92 12.20 -5.05
CA GLN A 86 14.70 13.57 -5.57
C GLN A 86 16.05 14.24 -5.87
N LYS A 87 17.03 14.08 -4.97
CA LYS A 87 18.40 14.57 -5.17
C LYS A 87 19.10 13.87 -6.32
N ILE A 88 19.00 12.54 -6.39
CA ILE A 88 19.58 11.76 -7.51
C ILE A 88 18.97 12.20 -8.85
N SER A 89 17.65 12.32 -8.93
CA SER A 89 16.96 12.75 -10.15
C SER A 89 17.36 14.17 -10.55
N LYS A 90 17.51 15.08 -9.59
CA LYS A 90 17.97 16.45 -9.84
C LYS A 90 19.38 16.46 -10.41
N ASN A 91 20.32 15.75 -9.78
CA ASN A 91 21.70 15.62 -10.26
C ASN A 91 21.76 15.06 -11.69
N TRP A 92 20.95 14.05 -11.99
CA TRP A 92 20.84 13.48 -13.34
C TRP A 92 20.41 14.53 -14.36
N SER A 93 19.32 15.24 -14.09
CA SER A 93 18.78 16.26 -15.00
C SER A 93 19.75 17.42 -15.21
N GLU A 94 20.40 17.90 -14.14
CA GLU A 94 21.39 18.97 -14.21
C GLU A 94 22.60 18.55 -15.06
N LYS A 95 23.18 17.37 -14.79
CA LYS A 95 24.32 16.85 -15.54
C LYS A 95 23.99 16.57 -17.01
N PHE A 96 22.79 16.04 -17.28
CA PHE A 96 22.33 15.81 -18.65
C PHE A 96 22.25 17.13 -19.44
N SER A 97 21.73 18.18 -18.79
CA SER A 97 21.55 19.50 -19.42
C SER A 97 22.87 20.24 -19.60
N SER A 98 23.81 20.08 -18.66
CA SER A 98 25.10 20.78 -18.70
C SER A 98 26.12 20.11 -19.63
N ASN A 99 26.28 18.78 -19.52
CA ASN A 99 27.25 18.02 -20.29
C ASN A 99 26.87 16.53 -20.32
N CYS A 100 26.09 16.17 -21.34
CA CYS A 100 25.62 14.79 -21.55
C CYS A 100 26.77 13.79 -21.68
N ILE A 101 27.87 14.15 -22.33
CA ILE A 101 29.02 13.24 -22.53
C ILE A 101 29.71 12.95 -21.21
N ALA A 102 29.88 13.96 -20.35
CA ALA A 102 30.44 13.75 -19.01
C ALA A 102 29.52 12.88 -18.14
N LEU A 103 28.19 13.04 -18.26
CA LEU A 103 27.24 12.16 -17.60
C LEU A 103 27.39 10.71 -18.11
N GLU A 104 27.45 10.49 -19.42
CA GLU A 104 27.64 9.15 -20.00
C GLU A 104 28.90 8.47 -19.45
N GLN A 105 30.03 9.16 -19.42
CA GLN A 105 31.30 8.66 -18.85
C GLN A 105 31.19 8.37 -17.35
N GLU A 106 30.49 9.22 -16.60
CA GLU A 106 30.27 9.01 -15.17
C GLU A 106 29.39 7.77 -14.92
N LEU A 107 28.38 7.53 -15.77
CA LEU A 107 27.56 6.32 -15.73
C LEU A 107 28.37 5.08 -16.16
N GLU A 108 29.28 5.19 -17.14
CA GLU A 108 30.21 4.11 -17.53
C GLU A 108 31.04 3.70 -16.31
N SER A 109 31.63 4.67 -15.60
CA SER A 109 32.45 4.44 -14.40
C SER A 109 31.73 3.70 -13.26
N VAL A 110 30.39 3.63 -13.29
CA VAL A 110 29.64 2.83 -12.32
C VAL A 110 29.89 1.34 -12.55
N PHE A 111 29.98 0.91 -13.80
CA PHE A 111 30.28 -0.49 -14.14
C PHE A 111 31.75 -0.84 -13.89
N ASP A 112 32.64 0.15 -13.88
CA ASP A 112 34.04 -0.03 -13.48
C ASP A 112 34.20 -0.25 -11.97
N ARG A 113 33.40 0.47 -11.17
CA ARG A 113 33.52 0.49 -9.70
C ARG A 113 32.70 -0.59 -9.02
N PHE A 114 31.63 -1.04 -9.65
CA PHE A 114 30.69 -2.00 -9.08
C PHE A 114 30.57 -3.19 -10.00
N ASP A 115 30.69 -4.38 -9.41
CA ASP A 115 30.34 -5.60 -10.09
C ASP A 115 28.80 -5.63 -10.30
N LEU A 116 28.37 -5.67 -11.57
CA LEU A 116 26.98 -5.53 -11.97
C LEU A 116 26.60 -6.53 -13.06
N THR A 117 25.43 -7.13 -12.88
CA THR A 117 24.77 -7.97 -13.87
C THR A 117 23.57 -7.22 -14.45
N ILE A 118 23.53 -7.05 -15.77
CA ILE A 118 22.36 -6.51 -16.46
C ILE A 118 21.42 -7.65 -16.83
N ARG A 119 20.18 -7.55 -16.36
CA ARG A 119 19.09 -8.45 -16.73
C ARG A 119 18.31 -7.82 -17.88
N TYR A 120 18.02 -8.61 -18.91
CA TYR A 120 17.33 -8.10 -20.09
C TYR A 120 16.41 -9.15 -20.71
N GLU A 121 15.42 -8.68 -21.47
CA GLU A 121 14.54 -9.52 -22.29
C GLU A 121 14.64 -9.10 -23.76
N LYS A 122 14.39 -10.03 -24.69
CA LYS A 122 14.23 -9.67 -26.09
C LYS A 122 12.82 -9.18 -26.34
N ASP A 123 12.69 -8.00 -26.94
CA ASP A 123 11.40 -7.50 -27.39
C ASP A 123 10.92 -8.24 -28.66
N ARG A 124 9.70 -7.90 -29.12
CA ARG A 124 9.08 -8.54 -30.29
C ARG A 124 9.88 -8.36 -31.59
N ILE A 125 10.76 -7.35 -31.65
CA ILE A 125 11.57 -7.00 -32.82
C ILE A 125 13.00 -7.56 -32.65
N GLY A 126 13.30 -8.19 -31.50
CA GLY A 126 14.58 -8.81 -31.19
C GLY A 126 15.57 -7.90 -30.46
N ASN A 127 15.17 -6.67 -30.08
CA ASN A 127 16.05 -5.78 -29.31
C ASN A 127 16.18 -6.27 -27.88
N ASN A 128 17.38 -6.16 -27.32
CA ASN A 128 17.61 -6.48 -25.92
C ASN A 128 17.18 -5.30 -25.03
N LYS A 129 16.07 -5.45 -24.31
CA LYS A 129 15.54 -4.44 -23.39
C LYS A 129 15.99 -4.69 -21.96
N ILE A 130 16.60 -3.68 -21.35
CA ILE A 130 17.02 -3.72 -19.95
C ILE A 130 15.77 -3.90 -19.07
N TYR A 131 15.79 -4.97 -18.30
CA TYR A 131 14.79 -5.27 -17.28
C TYR A 131 15.22 -4.75 -15.91
N GLY A 132 16.51 -4.84 -15.60
CA GLY A 132 17.08 -4.33 -14.35
C GLY A 132 18.59 -4.52 -14.25
N ILE A 133 19.21 -3.82 -13.32
CA ILE A 133 20.65 -3.90 -13.04
C ILE A 133 20.82 -4.38 -11.59
N VAL A 134 21.49 -5.50 -11.41
CA VAL A 134 21.57 -6.20 -10.12
C VAL A 134 23.01 -6.45 -9.71
N SER A 135 23.24 -6.63 -8.40
CA SER A 135 24.53 -7.09 -7.90
C SER A 135 24.72 -8.60 -8.11
N PRO A 136 25.95 -9.14 -8.03
CA PRO A 136 26.23 -10.57 -8.11
C PRO A 136 25.48 -11.40 -7.06
N ASN A 137 25.30 -10.83 -5.87
CA ASN A 137 24.58 -11.49 -4.76
C ASN A 137 23.04 -11.41 -4.88
N PHE A 138 22.52 -10.86 -5.98
CA PHE A 138 21.07 -10.74 -6.18
C PHE A 138 20.41 -12.12 -6.30
N VAL A 139 19.38 -12.34 -5.49
CA VAL A 139 18.66 -13.61 -5.46
C VAL A 139 17.34 -13.47 -6.19
N ASN A 140 17.20 -14.23 -7.27
CA ASN A 140 15.91 -14.39 -7.93
C ASN A 140 14.95 -15.07 -6.98
N VAL A 141 13.76 -14.50 -6.83
CA VAL A 141 12.69 -15.12 -6.05
C VAL A 141 11.59 -15.56 -7.01
N ASN A 142 11.14 -16.80 -6.88
CA ASN A 142 9.95 -17.26 -7.55
C ASN A 142 8.73 -16.72 -6.79
N GLN A 143 7.91 -15.93 -7.47
CA GLN A 143 6.79 -15.23 -6.86
C GLN A 143 5.69 -16.19 -6.37
N ILE A 144 5.52 -17.33 -7.05
CA ILE A 144 4.56 -18.36 -6.68
C ILE A 144 5.06 -19.06 -5.41
N ASP A 145 6.32 -19.50 -5.39
CA ASP A 145 6.90 -20.15 -4.21
C ASP A 145 6.91 -19.19 -3.00
N PHE A 146 7.17 -17.91 -3.23
CA PHE A 146 7.07 -16.87 -2.20
C PHE A 146 5.65 -16.77 -1.66
N ARG A 147 4.63 -16.72 -2.54
CA ARG A 147 3.21 -16.69 -2.14
C ARG A 147 2.86 -17.91 -1.29
N GLU A 148 3.25 -19.11 -1.71
CA GLU A 148 2.94 -20.33 -0.96
C GLU A 148 3.61 -20.34 0.42
N GLN A 149 4.87 -19.95 0.49
CA GLN A 149 5.58 -19.81 1.77
C GLN A 149 4.93 -18.76 2.67
N PHE A 150 4.52 -17.64 2.09
CA PHE A 150 3.82 -16.56 2.77
C PHE A 150 2.50 -17.05 3.40
N LEU A 151 1.63 -17.69 2.62
CA LEU A 151 0.35 -18.21 3.08
C LEU A 151 0.50 -19.33 4.11
N SER A 152 1.45 -20.25 3.88
CA SER A 152 1.76 -21.34 4.80
C SER A 152 2.23 -20.82 6.16
N LYS A 153 3.10 -19.79 6.16
CA LYS A 153 3.63 -19.19 7.38
C LYS A 153 2.53 -18.45 8.16
N ILE A 154 1.67 -17.69 7.50
CA ILE A 154 0.52 -17.04 8.14
C ILE A 154 -0.36 -18.07 8.83
N LYS A 155 -0.76 -19.12 8.10
CA LYS A 155 -1.64 -20.16 8.64
C LYS A 155 -1.06 -20.80 9.91
N LYS A 156 0.27 -20.96 9.97
CA LYS A 156 0.98 -21.52 11.12
C LYS A 156 1.13 -20.53 12.29
N SER A 157 1.32 -19.24 12.03
CA SER A 157 1.64 -18.26 13.06
C SER A 157 0.42 -17.57 13.68
N THR A 158 -0.72 -17.51 12.97
CA THR A 158 -1.85 -16.66 13.40
C THR A 158 -3.17 -17.37 13.55
N TYR A 159 -3.26 -18.64 13.14
CA TYR A 159 -4.52 -19.36 12.94
C TYR A 159 -5.51 -18.69 11.96
N LEU A 160 -5.15 -17.55 11.35
CA LEU A 160 -5.96 -16.88 10.35
C LEU A 160 -5.89 -17.64 9.03
N THR A 161 -7.02 -17.72 8.33
CA THR A 161 -7.09 -18.32 7.00
C THR A 161 -7.19 -17.19 5.96
N PRO A 162 -6.10 -16.84 5.27
CA PRO A 162 -6.14 -15.82 4.22
C PRO A 162 -7.08 -16.26 3.09
N ILE A 163 -8.06 -15.42 2.75
CA ILE A 163 -8.93 -15.61 1.58
C ILE A 163 -8.52 -14.60 0.52
N SER A 164 -8.04 -15.05 -0.64
CA SER A 164 -7.66 -14.14 -1.72
C SER A 164 -8.91 -13.50 -2.34
N ASN A 165 -8.90 -12.18 -2.46
CA ASN A 165 -9.89 -11.38 -3.21
C ASN A 165 -9.47 -11.17 -4.68
N GLY A 166 -8.42 -11.86 -5.12
CA GLY A 166 -7.88 -11.80 -6.47
C GLY A 166 -6.65 -10.91 -6.62
N MET A 167 -6.03 -11.00 -7.79
CA MET A 167 -4.80 -10.30 -8.15
C MET A 167 -5.05 -9.25 -9.23
N LYS A 168 -4.34 -8.13 -9.16
CA LYS A 168 -4.39 -7.08 -10.18
C LYS A 168 -3.01 -6.45 -10.41
N PHE A 169 -2.84 -5.86 -11.59
CA PHE A 169 -1.74 -4.93 -11.82
C PHE A 169 -2.11 -3.56 -11.28
N ASP A 170 -1.20 -2.94 -10.53
CA ASP A 170 -1.38 -1.55 -10.10
C ASP A 170 -0.96 -0.55 -11.18
N ARG A 171 -1.08 0.76 -10.89
CA ARG A 171 -0.67 1.84 -11.80
C ARG A 171 0.80 1.83 -12.19
N TYR A 172 1.65 1.08 -11.48
CA TYR A 172 3.07 0.91 -11.74
C TYR A 172 3.38 -0.46 -12.36
N ASN A 173 2.35 -1.19 -12.80
CA ASN A 173 2.45 -2.52 -13.38
C ASN A 173 3.12 -3.53 -12.42
N ARG A 174 2.85 -3.40 -11.12
CA ARG A 174 3.22 -4.36 -10.07
C ARG A 174 2.03 -5.27 -9.80
N VAL A 175 2.29 -6.54 -9.53
CA VAL A 175 1.23 -7.48 -9.15
C VAL A 175 0.92 -7.27 -7.68
N ILE A 176 -0.37 -7.04 -7.37
CA ILE A 176 -0.87 -6.94 -6.00
C ILE A 176 -1.96 -7.99 -5.83
N GLU A 177 -1.87 -8.80 -4.78
CA GLU A 177 -2.94 -9.67 -4.31
C GLU A 177 -3.49 -9.13 -3.01
N THR A 178 -4.82 -9.05 -2.90
CA THR A 178 -5.48 -8.63 -1.67
C THR A 178 -6.04 -9.84 -0.96
N PHE A 179 -5.67 -10.05 0.30
CA PHE A 179 -6.21 -11.12 1.14
C PHE A 179 -7.16 -10.55 2.17
N ASP A 180 -8.27 -11.23 2.38
CA ASP A 180 -9.18 -11.01 3.49
C ASP A 180 -8.79 -11.92 4.67
N PHE A 181 -8.72 -11.34 5.85
CA PHE A 181 -8.44 -12.01 7.11
C PHE A 181 -9.65 -12.02 8.06
N ASN A 182 -10.86 -11.88 7.54
CA ASN A 182 -12.08 -11.94 8.34
C ASN A 182 -12.12 -13.19 9.24
N ASN A 183 -12.30 -12.94 10.53
CA ASN A 183 -12.73 -13.95 11.47
C ASN A 183 -14.20 -13.64 11.84
N PRO A 184 -15.13 -14.60 11.76
CA PRO A 184 -16.51 -14.42 12.23
C PRO A 184 -16.62 -13.90 13.67
N ASP A 185 -15.60 -14.12 14.50
CA ASP A 185 -15.55 -13.66 15.90
C ASP A 185 -15.23 -12.16 16.04
N TYR A 186 -14.79 -11.48 14.98
CA TYR A 186 -14.38 -10.08 15.01
C TYR A 186 -15.35 -9.14 14.28
N GLN A 187 -15.44 -7.90 14.77
CA GLN A 187 -16.33 -6.86 14.27
C GLN A 187 -15.67 -6.00 13.17
N THR A 188 -14.55 -6.46 12.62
CA THR A 188 -13.70 -5.71 11.70
C THR A 188 -13.32 -6.59 10.51
N SER A 189 -13.15 -6.00 9.31
CA SER A 189 -12.40 -6.64 8.23
C SER A 189 -11.03 -6.03 8.03
N TYR A 190 -10.08 -6.90 7.77
CA TYR A 190 -8.72 -6.52 7.48
C TYR A 190 -8.39 -7.08 6.11
N SER A 191 -8.10 -6.18 5.19
CA SER A 191 -7.56 -6.53 3.88
C SER A 191 -6.05 -6.32 3.84
N TYR A 192 -5.36 -7.24 3.20
CA TYR A 192 -3.92 -7.27 3.14
C TYR A 192 -3.48 -7.27 1.69
N GLY A 193 -2.90 -6.16 1.24
CA GLY A 193 -2.30 -6.05 -0.08
C GLY A 193 -0.85 -6.58 -0.07
N LEU A 194 -0.62 -7.75 -0.65
CA LEU A 194 0.71 -8.25 -0.93
C LEU A 194 1.17 -7.80 -2.32
N VAL A 195 2.21 -6.96 -2.37
CA VAL A 195 2.84 -6.53 -3.62
C VAL A 195 4.04 -7.45 -3.91
N TYR A 196 3.98 -8.13 -5.05
CA TYR A 196 5.06 -8.99 -5.53
C TYR A 196 6.14 -8.17 -6.22
N ALA A 197 7.38 -8.38 -5.79
CA ALA A 197 8.52 -7.67 -6.34
C ALA A 197 8.97 -8.26 -7.67
N LYS A 198 9.25 -7.41 -8.65
CA LYS A 198 9.98 -7.85 -9.84
C LYS A 198 11.44 -8.18 -9.52
N ASN A 199 11.99 -9.19 -10.20
CA ASN A 199 13.39 -9.59 -10.10
C ASN A 199 14.33 -8.64 -10.87
N ASN A 200 14.16 -7.32 -10.67
CA ASN A 200 14.87 -6.27 -11.40
C ASN A 200 15.91 -5.52 -10.56
N GLY A 201 16.07 -5.87 -9.27
CA GLY A 201 17.01 -5.25 -8.35
C GLY A 201 16.62 -3.87 -7.83
N TYR A 202 15.37 -3.45 -8.05
CA TYR A 202 14.84 -2.16 -7.58
C TYR A 202 13.53 -2.33 -6.83
N GLU A 203 12.64 -3.17 -7.36
CA GLU A 203 11.42 -3.51 -6.66
C GLU A 203 11.73 -4.39 -5.44
N SER A 204 10.87 -4.26 -4.44
CA SER A 204 10.94 -4.95 -3.17
C SER A 204 9.57 -5.47 -2.85
N TYR A 205 9.48 -6.57 -2.09
CA TYR A 205 8.18 -7.06 -1.66
C TYR A 205 7.63 -6.05 -0.69
N LYS A 206 6.37 -5.68 -0.91
CA LYS A 206 5.69 -4.76 -0.02
C LYS A 206 4.45 -5.39 0.52
N VAL A 207 4.21 -5.08 1.77
CA VAL A 207 2.97 -5.40 2.43
C VAL A 207 2.28 -4.09 2.73
N ASN A 208 1.06 -3.97 2.21
CA ASN A 208 0.16 -2.87 2.49
C ASN A 208 -0.98 -3.43 3.34
N TRP A 209 -1.06 -2.99 4.58
CA TRP A 209 -2.25 -3.20 5.38
C TRP A 209 -3.31 -2.18 4.97
N GLU A 210 -4.48 -2.67 4.58
CA GLU A 210 -5.64 -1.84 4.27
C GLU A 210 -6.78 -2.30 5.18
N ARG A 211 -7.24 -1.42 6.06
CA ARG A 211 -8.24 -1.76 7.07
C ARG A 211 -9.63 -1.30 6.64
N THR A 212 -10.62 -2.16 6.84
CA THR A 212 -12.05 -1.83 6.65
C THR A 212 -12.85 -2.35 7.84
N ILE A 213 -13.28 -1.51 8.76
CA ILE A 213 -14.04 -2.01 9.92
C ILE A 213 -15.45 -2.37 9.44
N LEU A 214 -15.75 -3.67 9.37
CA LEU A 214 -17.04 -4.22 8.92
C LEU A 214 -17.92 -4.56 10.11
N ILE A 215 -18.57 -3.56 10.70
CA ILE A 215 -19.93 -3.78 11.21
C ILE A 215 -20.85 -2.68 10.69
N CYS A 216 -21.98 -3.15 10.13
CA CYS A 216 -23.09 -2.41 9.53
C CYS A 216 -22.93 -1.89 8.11
N THR A 217 -22.49 -2.67 7.11
CA THR A 217 -22.65 -2.35 5.65
C THR A 217 -22.22 -0.95 5.16
N ASN A 218 -21.66 -0.07 6.00
CA ASN A 218 -21.72 1.37 5.80
C ASN A 218 -20.57 2.19 6.42
N GLY A 219 -19.33 1.72 6.32
CA GLY A 219 -18.28 2.68 5.95
C GLY A 219 -17.29 3.21 6.98
N LEU A 220 -16.82 2.41 7.93
CA LEU A 220 -15.48 2.68 8.48
C LEU A 220 -14.41 2.20 7.48
N THR A 221 -13.92 3.12 6.66
CA THR A 221 -12.74 2.89 5.80
C THR A 221 -11.64 3.81 6.30
N ALA A 222 -10.64 3.23 6.98
CA ALA A 222 -9.46 3.96 7.39
C ALA A 222 -8.25 3.26 6.81
N ILE A 223 -7.70 3.83 5.73
CA ILE A 223 -6.52 3.31 5.05
C ILE A 223 -5.29 3.86 5.78
N GLU A 224 -4.83 3.14 6.79
CA GLU A 224 -3.51 3.34 7.36
C GLU A 224 -2.54 2.34 6.75
N SER A 225 -1.79 2.77 5.74
CA SER A 225 -0.79 1.94 5.09
C SER A 225 0.53 2.01 5.86
N ASN A 226 0.84 0.99 6.65
CA ASN A 226 2.21 0.74 7.06
C ASN A 226 2.90 -0.13 5.99
N GLU A 227 3.84 0.45 5.24
CA GLU A 227 4.62 -0.28 4.25
C GLU A 227 5.76 -1.04 4.96
N SER A 228 5.64 -2.36 5.04
CA SER A 228 6.80 -3.21 5.36
C SER A 228 7.49 -3.62 4.06
N ILE A 229 8.82 -3.44 4.00
CA ILE A 229 9.62 -3.68 2.79
C ILE A 229 10.61 -4.81 3.01
N TRP A 230 10.56 -5.83 2.15
CA TRP A 230 11.59 -6.87 2.10
C TRP A 230 12.40 -6.78 0.80
N LYS A 231 13.72 -6.64 0.93
CA LYS A 231 14.66 -6.51 -0.19
C LYS A 231 15.25 -7.88 -0.56
N HIS A 232 15.64 -8.03 -1.82
CA HIS A 232 16.25 -9.25 -2.38
C HIS A 232 17.71 -9.48 -1.93
N THR A 233 18.05 -9.26 -0.66
CA THR A 233 19.46 -9.24 -0.19
C THR A 233 19.86 -10.38 0.75
N LYS A 234 18.97 -11.33 1.09
CA LYS A 234 19.20 -12.40 2.08
C LYS A 234 19.54 -11.94 3.51
N ASP A 235 19.84 -10.66 3.73
CA ASP A 235 20.18 -10.09 5.04
C ASP A 235 19.02 -10.10 6.04
N ILE A 236 17.78 -10.09 5.53
CA ILE A 236 16.56 -10.18 6.34
C ILE A 236 15.95 -11.55 6.08
N ASP A 237 15.83 -12.36 7.13
CA ASP A 237 15.17 -13.65 7.02
C ASP A 237 13.69 -13.47 6.65
N LEU A 238 13.24 -14.21 5.64
CA LEU A 238 11.87 -14.13 5.15
C LEU A 238 10.86 -14.52 6.24
N HIS A 239 11.21 -15.43 7.15
CA HIS A 239 10.42 -15.78 8.31
C HIS A 239 10.26 -14.59 9.27
N ASP A 240 11.34 -13.88 9.58
CA ASP A 240 11.29 -12.73 10.49
C ASP A 240 10.44 -11.61 9.88
N PHE A 241 10.62 -11.32 8.59
CA PHE A 241 9.80 -10.34 7.86
C PHE A 241 8.31 -10.68 7.93
N ILE A 242 7.94 -11.92 7.56
CA ILE A 242 6.53 -12.35 7.57
C ILE A 242 5.97 -12.29 8.99
N THR A 243 6.72 -12.80 9.97
CA THR A 243 6.26 -12.85 11.36
C THR A 243 6.02 -11.46 11.92
N GLN A 244 6.95 -10.53 11.73
CA GLN A 244 6.82 -9.15 12.19
C GLN A 244 5.64 -8.45 11.53
N THR A 245 5.53 -8.51 10.20
CA THR A 245 4.47 -7.81 9.48
C THR A 245 3.09 -8.35 9.83
N VAL A 246 2.96 -9.67 9.99
CA VAL A 246 1.71 -10.33 10.36
C VAL A 246 1.33 -10.06 11.82
N GLN A 247 2.31 -10.06 12.73
CA GLN A 247 2.09 -9.68 14.13
C GLN A 247 1.60 -8.23 14.26
N VAL A 248 2.15 -7.29 13.49
CA VAL A 248 1.66 -5.89 13.46
C VAL A 248 0.19 -5.84 13.06
N GLY A 249 -0.22 -6.59 12.03
CA GLY A 249 -1.62 -6.68 11.64
C GLY A 249 -2.54 -7.23 12.73
N ILE A 250 -2.14 -8.33 13.39
CA ILE A 250 -2.92 -8.92 14.50
C ILE A 250 -3.02 -7.96 15.69
N ILE A 251 -1.90 -7.31 16.06
CA ILE A 251 -1.88 -6.35 17.17
C ILE A 251 -2.84 -5.20 16.86
N ASN A 252 -2.80 -4.68 15.64
CA ASN A 252 -3.72 -3.63 15.22
C ASN A 252 -5.17 -4.11 15.24
N GLN A 253 -5.46 -5.33 14.78
CA GLN A 253 -6.80 -5.90 14.84
C GLN A 253 -7.30 -6.00 16.28
N LYS A 254 -6.51 -6.61 17.18
CA LYS A 254 -6.86 -6.72 18.60
C LYS A 254 -7.09 -5.36 19.24
N HIS A 255 -6.20 -4.40 18.98
CA HIS A 255 -6.34 -3.04 19.48
C HIS A 255 -7.67 -2.42 19.05
N ILE A 256 -8.08 -2.58 17.79
CA ILE A 256 -9.35 -2.03 17.33
C ILE A 256 -10.55 -2.74 17.94
N GLU A 257 -10.53 -4.05 18.12
CA GLU A 257 -11.61 -4.76 18.80
C GLU A 257 -11.75 -4.30 20.26
N GLU A 258 -10.63 -4.12 20.97
CA GLU A 258 -10.62 -3.50 22.31
C GLU A 258 -11.21 -2.08 22.27
N ARG A 259 -10.88 -1.29 21.25
CA ARG A 259 -11.45 0.06 21.06
C ARG A 259 -12.95 0.03 20.79
N ILE A 260 -13.45 -0.92 20.00
CA ILE A 260 -14.89 -1.10 19.75
C ILE A 260 -15.61 -1.42 21.06
N GLU A 261 -15.09 -2.38 21.83
CA GLU A 261 -15.67 -2.75 23.12
C GLU A 261 -15.68 -1.55 24.10
N LEU A 262 -14.58 -0.82 24.19
CA LEU A 262 -14.51 0.40 25.00
C LEU A 262 -15.50 1.46 24.54
N SER A 263 -15.63 1.71 23.23
CA SER A 263 -16.55 2.70 22.67
C SER A 263 -18.03 2.29 22.83
N GLN A 264 -18.35 1.00 22.82
CA GLN A 264 -19.69 0.48 23.10
C GLN A 264 -20.08 0.70 24.57
N ASN A 265 -19.12 0.56 25.48
CA ASN A 265 -19.31 0.76 26.91
C ASN A 265 -19.21 2.24 27.33
N SER A 266 -18.71 3.13 26.46
CA SER A 266 -18.55 4.55 26.75
C SER A 266 -19.79 5.34 26.36
N LEU A 267 -20.54 5.81 27.36
CA LEU A 267 -21.73 6.64 27.16
C LEU A 267 -21.39 7.94 26.40
N LEU A 268 -22.24 8.30 25.44
CA LEU A 268 -22.12 9.57 24.75
C LEU A 268 -22.76 10.67 25.59
N HIS A 269 -21.95 11.40 26.34
CA HIS A 269 -22.42 12.51 27.16
C HIS A 269 -22.96 13.65 26.28
N ARG A 270 -24.11 14.20 26.68
CA ARG A 270 -24.75 15.30 25.95
C ARG A 270 -23.86 16.53 25.82
N SER A 271 -23.09 16.85 26.86
CA SER A 271 -22.17 17.99 26.86
C SER A 271 -21.06 17.87 25.81
N THR A 272 -20.41 16.70 25.72
CA THR A 272 -19.33 16.47 24.76
C THR A 272 -19.86 16.39 23.33
N PHE A 273 -21.04 15.79 23.15
CA PHE A 273 -21.72 15.80 21.85
C PHE A 273 -22.13 17.21 21.41
N ASP A 274 -22.73 18.01 22.29
CA ASP A 274 -23.14 19.39 21.97
C ASP A 274 -21.91 20.26 21.65
N GLU A 275 -20.78 20.05 22.35
CA GLU A 275 -19.51 20.71 22.03
C GLU A 275 -19.02 20.33 20.62
N LEU A 276 -19.02 19.03 20.28
CA LEU A 276 -18.67 18.58 18.95
C LEU A 276 -19.56 19.25 17.89
N MET A 277 -20.88 19.21 18.07
CA MET A 277 -21.83 19.79 17.12
C MET A 277 -21.64 21.29 16.93
N ARG A 278 -21.27 22.02 17.99
CA ARG A 278 -20.91 23.44 17.92
C ARG A 278 -19.65 23.66 17.09
N ARG A 279 -18.60 22.85 17.31
CA ARG A 279 -17.28 22.98 16.68
C ARG A 279 -17.20 22.42 15.26
N LEU A 280 -18.15 21.61 14.82
CA LEU A 280 -18.17 21.12 13.43
C LEU A 280 -18.34 22.28 12.44
N SER A 281 -17.38 22.44 11.52
CA SER A 281 -17.42 23.37 10.40
C SER A 281 -18.31 22.84 9.26
N LEU A 282 -19.57 22.59 9.58
CA LEU A 282 -20.58 22.05 8.68
C LEU A 282 -21.84 22.91 8.67
N SER A 283 -22.59 22.85 7.57
CA SER A 283 -23.92 23.47 7.50
C SER A 283 -24.87 22.86 8.53
N ASN A 284 -25.87 23.63 8.98
CA ASN A 284 -26.91 23.12 9.89
C ASN A 284 -27.65 21.91 9.30
N ALA A 285 -27.85 21.88 7.98
CA ALA A 285 -28.46 20.73 7.31
C ALA A 285 -27.62 19.45 7.48
N SER A 286 -26.30 19.54 7.34
CA SER A 286 -25.39 18.42 7.59
C SER A 286 -25.35 18.02 9.06
N LYS A 287 -25.38 19.00 9.98
CA LYS A 287 -25.44 18.75 11.44
C LYS A 287 -26.71 18.01 11.84
N ASN A 288 -27.86 18.39 11.27
CA ASN A 288 -29.11 17.69 11.50
C ASN A 288 -29.07 16.25 10.98
N ARG A 289 -28.38 16.00 9.85
CA ARG A 289 -28.18 14.62 9.34
C ARG A 289 -27.37 13.77 10.30
N ILE A 290 -26.33 14.34 10.92
CA ILE A 290 -25.54 13.65 11.96
C ILE A 290 -26.44 13.25 13.13
N GLN A 291 -27.25 14.18 13.65
CA GLN A 291 -28.17 13.90 14.75
C GLN A 291 -29.23 12.84 14.37
N SER A 292 -29.82 12.94 13.19
CA SER A 292 -30.78 11.95 12.69
C SER A 292 -30.14 10.57 12.53
N ARG A 293 -28.92 10.49 12.00
CA ARG A 293 -28.23 9.21 11.85
C ARG A 293 -27.83 8.64 13.19
N LEU A 294 -27.31 9.46 14.10
CA LEU A 294 -27.00 9.05 15.48
C LEU A 294 -28.23 8.47 16.18
N ALA A 295 -29.41 9.08 16.05
CA ALA A 295 -30.63 8.54 16.62
C ALA A 295 -30.97 7.13 16.08
N ILE A 296 -30.71 6.88 14.79
CA ILE A 296 -30.88 5.56 14.17
C ILE A 296 -29.87 4.56 14.75
N GLU A 297 -28.59 4.92 14.83
CA GLU A 297 -27.55 4.04 15.37
C GLU A 297 -27.76 3.75 16.86
N SER A 298 -28.10 4.77 17.64
CA SER A 298 -28.32 4.64 19.09
C SER A 298 -29.49 3.71 19.42
N ASN A 299 -30.47 3.55 18.52
CA ASN A 299 -31.54 2.56 18.69
C ASN A 299 -31.04 1.12 18.58
N ALA A 300 -29.97 0.88 17.82
CA ALA A 300 -29.40 -0.44 17.60
C ALA A 300 -28.36 -0.82 18.66
N VAL A 301 -27.48 0.12 19.02
CA VAL A 301 -26.30 -0.18 19.85
C VAL A 301 -26.22 0.63 21.15
N GLY A 302 -27.24 1.44 21.46
CA GLY A 302 -27.27 2.34 22.61
C GLY A 302 -26.62 3.70 22.34
N ASN A 303 -26.89 4.69 23.21
CA ASN A 303 -26.34 6.04 23.08
C ASN A 303 -24.90 6.12 23.61
N ASN A 304 -23.96 5.63 22.82
CA ASN A 304 -22.54 5.53 23.14
C ASN A 304 -21.66 6.13 22.04
N GLN A 305 -20.36 6.25 22.32
CA GLN A 305 -19.40 6.79 21.35
C GLN A 305 -19.30 5.91 20.10
N TRP A 306 -19.59 4.62 20.23
CA TRP A 306 -19.70 3.71 19.10
C TRP A 306 -20.80 4.13 18.11
N ALA A 307 -22.02 4.41 18.57
CA ALA A 307 -23.11 4.92 17.74
C ALA A 307 -22.73 6.22 17.01
N LEU A 308 -22.01 7.12 17.68
CA LEU A 308 -21.51 8.35 17.07
C LEU A 308 -20.50 8.08 15.97
N SER A 309 -19.48 7.26 16.22
CA SER A 309 -18.51 6.84 15.21
C SER A 309 -19.22 6.30 13.96
N GLN A 310 -20.13 5.33 14.15
CA GLN A 310 -20.90 4.71 13.07
C GLN A 310 -21.71 5.74 12.26
N SER A 311 -22.34 6.69 12.95
CA SER A 311 -23.16 7.70 12.28
C SER A 311 -22.34 8.60 11.35
N LEU A 312 -21.14 9.00 11.78
CA LEU A 312 -20.25 9.88 11.03
C LEU A 312 -19.67 9.17 9.82
N THR A 313 -19.23 7.93 10.00
CA THR A 313 -18.65 7.11 8.93
C THR A 313 -19.68 6.71 7.87
N TRP A 314 -20.93 6.45 8.29
CA TRP A 314 -22.04 6.22 7.36
C TRP A 314 -22.28 7.42 6.45
N LEU A 315 -22.38 8.61 7.05
CA LEU A 315 -22.58 9.85 6.31
C LEU A 315 -21.40 10.16 5.38
N GLY A 316 -20.18 9.84 5.80
CA GLY A 316 -18.98 9.99 5.01
C GLY A 316 -18.93 9.10 3.76
N THR A 317 -19.67 7.99 3.73
CA THR A 317 -19.54 6.99 2.66
C THR A 317 -20.82 6.82 1.82
N HIS A 318 -21.99 7.10 2.37
CA HIS A 318 -23.29 6.80 1.73
C HIS A 318 -24.13 8.06 1.42
N GLU A 319 -23.91 9.18 2.11
CA GLU A 319 -24.74 10.37 1.96
C GLU A 319 -24.22 11.28 0.84
N LYS A 320 -24.80 11.10 -0.36
CA LYS A 320 -24.46 11.88 -1.57
C LYS A 320 -24.76 13.38 -1.44
N ALA A 321 -25.62 13.78 -0.49
CA ALA A 321 -25.92 15.19 -0.26
C ALA A 321 -24.78 15.95 0.46
N ILE A 322 -23.79 15.25 1.00
CA ILE A 322 -22.61 15.86 1.62
C ILE A 322 -21.50 16.01 0.57
N PRO A 323 -20.83 17.18 0.46
CA PRO A 323 -19.71 17.34 -0.45
C PRO A 323 -18.57 16.34 -0.18
N ILE A 324 -17.91 15.85 -1.23
CA ILE A 324 -16.87 14.80 -1.16
C ILE A 324 -15.77 15.14 -0.13
N ARG A 325 -15.31 16.40 -0.07
CA ARG A 325 -14.31 16.82 0.93
C ARG A 325 -14.80 16.61 2.37
N ASN A 326 -16.07 16.89 2.64
CA ASN A 326 -16.66 16.72 3.97
C ASN A 326 -16.96 15.24 4.27
N GLN A 327 -17.23 14.44 3.23
CA GLN A 327 -17.42 12.99 3.33
C GLN A 327 -16.14 12.30 3.85
N GLU A 328 -14.98 12.62 3.26
CA GLU A 328 -13.68 12.10 3.71
C GLU A 328 -13.39 12.52 5.16
N GLN A 329 -13.64 13.78 5.49
CA GLN A 329 -13.40 14.31 6.83
C GLN A 329 -14.34 13.69 7.89
N LEU A 330 -15.60 13.41 7.55
CA LEU A 330 -16.54 12.73 8.44
C LEU A 330 -16.14 11.28 8.71
N THR A 331 -15.69 10.57 7.66
CA THR A 331 -15.18 9.20 7.79
C THR A 331 -13.97 9.16 8.74
N ARG A 332 -13.04 10.11 8.55
CA ARG A 332 -11.88 10.26 9.42
C ARG A 332 -12.27 10.59 10.85
N LEU A 333 -13.16 11.57 11.06
CA LEU A 333 -13.60 11.97 12.40
C LEU A 333 -14.28 10.82 13.15
N GLY A 334 -15.13 10.04 12.50
CA GLY A 334 -15.74 8.86 13.12
C GLY A 334 -14.69 7.84 13.55
N THR A 335 -13.68 7.59 12.69
CA THR A 335 -12.53 6.72 13.01
C THR A 335 -11.74 7.25 14.21
N ASP A 336 -11.42 8.54 14.23
CA ASP A 336 -10.64 9.15 15.31
C ASP A 336 -11.38 9.02 16.66
N ILE A 337 -12.71 9.17 16.67
CA ILE A 337 -13.55 9.00 17.87
C ILE A 337 -13.52 7.55 18.36
N LEU A 338 -13.61 6.57 17.46
CA LEU A 338 -13.49 5.16 17.82
C LEU A 338 -12.14 4.85 18.48
N GLU A 339 -11.06 5.28 17.84
CA GLU A 339 -9.70 4.93 18.27
C GLU A 339 -9.23 5.68 19.50
N SER A 340 -9.66 6.93 19.66
CA SER A 340 -9.10 7.82 20.68
C SER A 340 -10.10 8.32 21.71
N SER A 341 -11.41 8.12 21.52
CA SER A 341 -12.54 8.75 22.23
C SER A 341 -12.87 10.18 21.75
N LEU A 342 -14.14 10.56 21.94
CA LEU A 342 -14.62 11.91 21.64
C LEU A 342 -13.92 12.98 22.46
N GLU A 343 -13.69 12.73 23.74
CA GLU A 343 -13.03 13.66 24.66
C GLU A 343 -11.63 13.99 24.14
N HIS A 344 -10.87 12.97 23.75
CA HIS A 344 -9.53 13.15 23.19
C HIS A 344 -9.56 13.96 21.89
N VAL A 345 -10.49 13.64 20.97
CA VAL A 345 -10.64 14.38 19.70
C VAL A 345 -10.96 15.85 19.94
N LEU A 346 -11.75 16.18 20.97
CA LEU A 346 -12.06 17.57 21.32
C LEU A 346 -10.88 18.29 21.99
N GLU A 347 -9.95 17.57 22.61
CA GLU A 347 -8.74 18.14 23.20
C GLU A 347 -7.61 18.39 22.19
N GLN A 348 -7.60 17.65 21.08
CA GLN A 348 -6.59 17.82 20.03
C GLN A 348 -6.68 19.21 19.37
N PRO A 349 -5.52 19.80 18.97
CA PRO A 349 -5.51 21.03 18.20
C PRO A 349 -6.23 20.81 16.86
N PRO A 350 -6.94 21.82 16.34
CA PRO A 350 -7.66 21.68 15.10
C PRO A 350 -6.68 21.39 13.96
N GLN A 351 -7.04 20.45 13.09
CA GLN A 351 -6.20 20.12 11.94
C GLN A 351 -6.11 21.33 11.01
N ILE A 352 -4.89 21.77 10.67
CA ILE A 352 -4.67 22.86 9.71
C ILE A 352 -4.38 22.25 8.34
N MET A 353 -5.16 22.65 7.35
CA MET A 353 -5.03 22.20 5.96
C MET A 353 -3.90 22.97 5.25
N ARG A 354 -3.47 22.48 4.08
CA ARG A 354 -2.40 23.12 3.28
C ARG A 354 -2.74 24.55 2.85
N ASP A 355 -4.02 24.88 2.76
CA ASP A 355 -4.56 26.21 2.45
C ASP A 355 -4.73 27.10 3.70
N GLN A 356 -4.20 26.67 4.85
CA GLN A 356 -4.34 27.30 6.17
C GLN A 356 -5.78 27.38 6.71
N SER A 357 -6.74 26.71 6.06
CA SER A 357 -8.08 26.54 6.63
C SER A 357 -8.06 25.51 7.76
N TYR A 358 -8.99 25.67 8.71
CA TYR A 358 -9.26 24.65 9.70
C TYR A 358 -9.91 23.42 9.03
N GLY A 359 -9.63 22.25 9.61
CA GLY A 359 -10.29 21.00 9.31
C GLY A 359 -11.73 20.98 9.83
N LEU A 360 -12.30 19.77 9.91
CA LEU A 360 -13.72 19.61 10.21
C LEU A 360 -14.11 20.08 11.62
N VAL A 361 -13.23 19.91 12.60
CA VAL A 361 -13.45 20.33 13.99
C VAL A 361 -12.68 21.64 14.24
N MET A 362 -13.41 22.71 14.54
CA MET A 362 -12.88 24.03 14.81
C MET A 362 -12.20 24.11 16.20
N PRO A 363 -11.33 25.10 16.46
CA PRO A 363 -10.80 25.35 17.81
C PRO A 363 -11.90 25.61 18.86
N LYS A 364 -11.54 25.50 20.14
CA LYS A 364 -12.44 25.69 21.30
C LYS A 364 -13.05 27.09 21.38
#